data_AF-A0A2V8FGH1-F1
#
_entry.id   AF-A0A2V8FGH1-F1
#
_cell.length_a   1.000
_cell.length_b   1.000
_cell.length_c   1.000
_cell.angle_alpha   90.00
_cell.angle_beta   90.00
_cell.angle_gamma   90.00
#
_symmetry.space_group_name_H-M   'P 1'
#
loop_
_entity.id
_entity.type
_entity.pdbx_description
1 polymer ?
#
loop_
_entity_poly.entity_id
_entity_poly.type
_entity_poly.pdbx_seq_one_letter_code
_entity_poly.pdbx_strand_id
1 'polypeptide(L)'
;MGRIDEALRRSTAKKDTQVKAVEVPPDDMFVSPWNFAGPPEPVAQGPVRDGALDEPSSTGLHVIWPSLLARFKNEWRDRLAIGIDVEPGLAEQFRRLAATLLQNQRGENIRSVMITSAVPADGKTLTALNLSLILSESYKRRVLLIDGDLRRPTISAATNLAKAEGLSEIIAAADERRVPLVQLTETLTLLPGGRPNPDPLSGISSLRMQQLLREAVERFDWVILDTPPVGVAADAGLLCPMVDGTLLVVRAGKTPYKAIEHALEAIGRDRLLGVVLNGVQEHDRAEAYESGYYYSSQASDNVTS
;
A
#
# COMPACT_ATOMS: atom_id res chain seq x y z
N MET A 1 34.90 -39.19 -14.29
CA MET A 1 34.77 -37.91 -13.54
C MET A 1 34.75 -36.79 -14.55
N GLY A 2 33.60 -36.14 -14.73
CA GLY A 2 33.31 -35.23 -15.84
C GLY A 2 33.79 -33.80 -15.60
N ARG A 3 34.03 -33.07 -16.70
CA ARG A 3 34.52 -31.68 -16.80
C ARG A 3 33.69 -30.62 -16.03
N ILE A 4 32.65 -31.00 -15.31
CA ILE A 4 31.76 -30.11 -14.55
C ILE A 4 32.27 -29.93 -13.10
N ASP A 5 32.90 -30.96 -12.50
CA ASP A 5 33.45 -30.86 -11.13
C ASP A 5 34.66 -29.91 -11.03
N GLU A 6 35.40 -29.75 -12.13
CA GLU A 6 36.55 -28.85 -12.18
C GLU A 6 36.14 -27.36 -12.29
N ALA A 7 34.94 -27.08 -12.80
CA ALA A 7 34.39 -25.73 -12.86
C ALA A 7 33.89 -25.24 -11.48
N LEU A 8 33.33 -26.13 -10.65
CA LEU A 8 32.89 -25.80 -9.30
C LEU A 8 34.07 -25.53 -8.34
N ARG A 9 35.19 -26.24 -8.47
CA ARG A 9 36.38 -26.00 -7.63
C ARG A 9 37.10 -24.68 -7.93
N ARG A 10 36.97 -24.12 -9.14
CA ARG A 10 37.50 -22.79 -9.46
C ARG A 10 36.60 -21.64 -8.99
N SER A 11 35.33 -21.91 -8.66
CA SER A 11 34.39 -20.91 -8.12
C SER A 11 34.51 -20.73 -6.60
N THR A 12 35.12 -21.66 -5.87
CA THR A 12 35.24 -21.60 -4.40
C THR A 12 36.52 -20.95 -3.90
N ALA A 13 37.43 -20.53 -4.79
CA ALA A 13 38.72 -19.92 -4.42
C ALA A 13 38.81 -18.40 -4.66
N LYS A 14 37.69 -17.73 -4.93
CA LYS A 14 37.63 -16.27 -5.12
C LYS A 14 36.34 -15.68 -4.52
N LYS A 15 36.22 -15.74 -3.20
CA LYS A 15 35.22 -14.97 -2.44
C LYS A 15 35.87 -14.37 -1.20
N ASP A 16 36.82 -13.46 -1.45
CA ASP A 16 37.21 -12.37 -0.54
C ASP A 16 37.01 -11.05 -1.28
N THR A 17 35.85 -10.88 -1.90
CA THR A 17 35.42 -9.57 -2.38
C THR A 17 34.69 -8.91 -1.23
N GLN A 18 35.40 -8.04 -0.50
CA GLN A 18 34.78 -7.03 0.35
C GLN A 18 33.59 -6.44 -0.39
N VAL A 19 32.39 -6.63 0.16
CA VAL A 19 31.21 -5.87 -0.25
C VAL A 19 31.52 -4.42 0.10
N LYS A 20 31.96 -3.64 -0.88
CA LYS A 20 32.02 -2.18 -0.73
C LYS A 20 30.60 -1.74 -0.39
N ALA A 21 30.44 -1.16 0.79
CA ALA A 21 29.25 -0.39 1.12
C ALA A 21 28.98 0.56 -0.04
N VAL A 22 27.76 0.53 -0.57
CA VAL A 22 27.30 1.56 -1.50
C VAL A 22 27.38 2.86 -0.71
N GLU A 23 28.35 3.72 -1.03
CA GLU A 23 28.46 5.05 -0.46
C GLU A 23 27.14 5.77 -0.75
N VAL A 24 26.36 6.00 0.32
CA VAL A 24 25.22 6.90 0.28
C VAL A 24 25.82 8.29 0.04
N PRO A 25 25.48 8.98 -1.07
CA PRO A 25 25.99 10.32 -1.29
C PRO A 25 25.58 11.23 -0.12
N PRO A 26 26.40 12.23 0.24
CA PRO A 26 26.10 13.17 1.32
C PRO A 26 24.69 13.77 1.15
N ASP A 27 23.96 13.96 2.26
CA ASP A 27 22.58 14.51 2.29
C ASP A 27 22.46 15.87 1.56
N ASP A 28 23.60 16.53 1.36
CA ASP A 28 23.82 17.84 0.79
C ASP A 28 24.03 17.86 -0.74
N MET A 29 23.99 16.71 -1.42
CA MET A 29 24.06 16.64 -2.89
C MET A 29 22.70 16.61 -3.61
N PHE A 30 21.58 16.56 -2.88
CA PHE A 30 20.24 16.48 -3.46
C PHE A 30 19.26 17.34 -2.67
N VAL A 31 18.61 18.33 -3.30
CA VAL A 31 17.51 19.07 -2.68
C VAL A 31 16.27 18.16 -2.72
N SER A 32 15.72 17.92 -1.53
CA SER A 32 14.52 17.10 -1.34
C SER A 32 13.41 17.51 -2.34
N PRO A 33 12.73 16.55 -2.99
CA PRO A 33 11.59 16.85 -3.86
C PRO A 33 10.40 17.43 -3.08
N TRP A 34 10.46 17.38 -1.75
CA TRP A 34 9.55 17.99 -0.81
C TRP A 34 10.02 19.35 -0.27
N ASN A 35 11.24 19.80 -0.63
CA ASN A 35 11.85 21.07 -0.23
C ASN A 35 11.42 22.26 -1.11
N PHE A 36 10.69 22.01 -2.20
CA PHE A 36 10.11 23.04 -3.10
C PHE A 36 8.69 23.43 -2.74
N ALA A 37 8.11 22.75 -1.75
CA ALA A 37 7.05 23.31 -0.96
C ALA A 37 7.70 23.65 0.39
N GLY A 38 7.35 24.78 0.99
CA GLY A 38 7.39 24.82 2.45
C GLY A 38 6.67 23.59 3.04
N PRO A 39 6.71 23.36 4.36
CA PRO A 39 5.78 22.41 4.96
C PRO A 39 4.39 22.64 4.33
N PRO A 40 3.64 21.58 3.93
CA PRO A 40 2.26 21.79 3.49
C PRO A 40 1.64 22.75 4.50
N GLU A 41 0.98 23.83 4.04
CA GLU A 41 0.34 24.79 4.95
C GLU A 41 -0.29 23.96 6.07
N PRO A 42 0.07 24.20 7.35
CA PRO A 42 -0.36 23.33 8.41
C PRO A 42 -1.87 23.24 8.29
N VAL A 43 -2.37 22.07 7.88
CA VAL A 43 -3.74 21.67 8.16
C VAL A 43 -3.85 21.95 9.64
N ALA A 44 -4.71 22.91 10.00
CA ALA A 44 -4.76 23.49 11.32
C ALA A 44 -4.49 22.38 12.33
N GLN A 45 -3.38 22.48 13.06
CA GLN A 45 -2.91 21.40 13.93
C GLN A 45 -3.97 21.17 14.99
N GLY A 46 -4.93 20.31 14.68
CA GLY A 46 -5.79 19.69 15.66
C GLY A 46 -4.87 18.93 16.61
N PRO A 47 -5.15 18.95 17.92
CA PRO A 47 -4.24 18.38 18.91
C PRO A 47 -3.89 16.94 18.51
N VAL A 48 -2.61 16.59 18.62
CA VAL A 48 -2.15 15.20 18.57
C VAL A 48 -2.90 14.46 19.68
N ARG A 49 -3.94 13.71 19.29
CA ARG A 49 -4.79 13.00 20.25
C ARG A 49 -4.07 11.72 20.67
N ASP A 50 -3.60 11.73 21.92
CA ASP A 50 -3.22 10.52 22.62
C ASP A 50 -4.43 9.57 22.73
N GLY A 51 -4.25 8.36 22.21
CA GLY A 51 -4.69 7.14 22.86
C GLY A 51 -6.18 6.79 22.98
N ALA A 52 -7.14 7.72 22.92
CA ALA A 52 -8.55 7.42 23.17
C ALA A 52 -9.38 7.39 21.86
N LEU A 53 -10.10 6.28 21.65
CA LEU A 53 -11.09 6.14 20.58
C LEU A 53 -12.31 7.01 20.93
N ASP A 54 -12.31 8.28 20.51
CA ASP A 54 -13.53 9.09 20.53
C ASP A 54 -14.51 8.59 19.46
N GLU A 55 -15.77 8.39 19.84
CA GLU A 55 -16.84 8.07 18.90
C GLU A 55 -17.06 9.21 17.89
N PRO A 56 -17.27 8.90 16.60
CA PRO A 56 -17.38 9.93 15.56
C PRO A 56 -18.73 10.64 15.65
N SER A 57 -18.71 11.97 15.82
CA SER A 57 -19.91 12.81 15.72
C SER A 57 -20.36 12.94 14.24
N SER A 58 -21.63 12.64 14.00
CA SER A 58 -22.22 12.39 12.66
C SER A 58 -22.51 13.64 11.83
N THR A 59 -22.47 14.84 12.40
CA THR A 59 -23.08 16.03 11.78
C THR A 59 -22.21 16.74 10.73
N GLY A 60 -20.88 16.53 10.74
CA GLY A 60 -19.95 17.18 9.79
C GLY A 60 -19.56 16.33 8.57
N LEU A 61 -19.77 15.00 8.63
CA LEU A 61 -19.37 14.04 7.59
C LEU A 61 -20.21 14.15 6.31
N HIS A 62 -21.49 14.52 6.43
CA HIS A 62 -22.42 14.51 5.29
C HIS A 62 -22.14 15.59 4.20
N VAL A 63 -21.45 16.69 4.54
CA VAL A 63 -21.23 17.81 3.59
C VAL A 63 -19.97 17.62 2.72
N ILE A 64 -19.00 16.84 3.18
CA ILE A 64 -17.71 16.61 2.49
C ILE A 64 -17.86 15.58 1.36
N TRP A 65 -18.84 14.69 1.47
CA TRP A 65 -18.94 13.50 0.61
C TRP A 65 -19.38 13.80 -0.83
N PRO A 66 -20.30 14.74 -1.11
CA PRO A 66 -20.68 15.04 -2.50
C PRO A 66 -19.51 15.57 -3.36
N SER A 67 -18.67 16.45 -2.80
CA SER A 67 -17.52 17.03 -3.51
C SER A 67 -16.37 16.03 -3.66
N LEU A 68 -16.18 15.13 -2.69
CA LEU A 68 -15.24 14.02 -2.78
C LEU A 68 -15.69 12.98 -3.82
N LEU A 69 -16.95 12.54 -3.76
CA LEU A 69 -17.52 11.56 -4.70
C LEU A 69 -17.52 12.09 -6.13
N ALA A 70 -17.70 13.40 -6.33
CA ALA A 70 -17.60 14.04 -7.65
C ALA A 70 -16.21 13.86 -8.31
N ARG A 71 -15.16 13.58 -7.52
CA ARG A 71 -13.81 13.30 -8.02
C ARG A 71 -13.65 11.87 -8.51
N PHE A 72 -14.59 10.97 -8.21
CA PHE A 72 -14.57 9.58 -8.67
C PHE A 72 -15.54 9.37 -9.83
N LYS A 73 -15.17 8.46 -10.74
CA LYS A 73 -16.10 7.98 -11.78
C LYS A 73 -17.23 7.17 -11.13
N ASN A 74 -18.41 7.18 -11.77
CA ASN A 74 -19.61 6.55 -11.23
C ASN A 74 -19.39 5.07 -10.85
N GLU A 75 -18.69 4.30 -11.68
CA GLU A 75 -18.41 2.88 -11.45
C GLU A 75 -17.59 2.58 -10.17
N TRP A 76 -16.93 3.60 -9.61
CA TRP A 76 -16.16 3.50 -8.37
C TRP A 76 -16.97 3.95 -7.14
N ARG A 77 -17.90 4.89 -7.30
CA ARG A 77 -18.63 5.50 -6.17
C ARG A 77 -19.34 4.46 -5.31
N ASP A 78 -20.03 3.52 -5.96
CA ASP A 78 -20.82 2.48 -5.27
C ASP A 78 -19.95 1.43 -4.55
N ARG A 79 -18.63 1.48 -4.76
CA ARG A 79 -17.66 0.55 -4.16
C ARG A 79 -16.84 1.20 -3.05
N LEU A 80 -17.06 2.50 -2.79
CA LEU A 80 -16.36 3.21 -1.73
C LEU A 80 -17.00 2.90 -0.38
N ALA A 81 -16.15 2.72 0.65
CA ALA A 81 -16.54 2.46 2.03
C ALA A 81 -16.97 3.74 2.78
N ILE A 82 -17.04 4.87 2.07
CA ILE A 82 -17.52 6.17 2.54
C ILE A 82 -18.47 6.76 1.50
N GLY A 83 -19.51 7.47 1.92
CA GLY A 83 -20.57 7.93 1.01
C GLY A 83 -21.98 7.78 1.59
N ILE A 84 -22.94 8.48 0.99
CA ILE A 84 -24.31 8.59 1.50
C ILE A 84 -25.03 7.22 1.47
N ASP A 85 -24.73 6.39 0.46
CA ASP A 85 -25.36 5.09 0.24
C ASP A 85 -24.36 3.92 0.36
N VAL A 86 -23.53 3.94 1.42
CA VAL A 86 -22.56 2.87 1.65
C VAL A 86 -23.24 1.64 2.25
N GLU A 87 -22.94 0.47 1.70
CA GLU A 87 -23.30 -0.81 2.30
C GLU A 87 -22.69 -0.91 3.71
N PRO A 88 -23.50 -0.99 4.79
CA PRO A 88 -22.99 -0.89 6.15
C PRO A 88 -21.91 -1.92 6.51
N GLY A 89 -22.02 -3.13 5.95
CA GLY A 89 -21.04 -4.20 6.12
C GLY A 89 -19.66 -3.81 5.58
N LEU A 90 -19.59 -3.26 4.37
CA LEU A 90 -18.36 -2.83 3.70
C LEU A 90 -17.61 -1.78 4.53
N ALA A 91 -18.30 -0.73 4.97
CA ALA A 91 -17.69 0.31 5.81
C ALA A 91 -17.09 -0.28 7.08
N GLU A 92 -17.83 -1.18 7.73
CA GLU A 92 -17.41 -1.81 8.97
C GLU A 92 -16.22 -2.76 8.77
N GLN A 93 -16.16 -3.50 7.66
CA GLN A 93 -14.98 -4.33 7.35
C GLN A 93 -13.72 -3.47 7.18
N PHE A 94 -13.80 -2.34 6.48
CA PHE A 94 -12.65 -1.45 6.33
C PHE A 94 -12.29 -0.71 7.63
N ARG A 95 -13.26 -0.37 8.50
CA ARG A 95 -12.97 0.13 9.85
C ARG A 95 -12.21 -0.89 10.67
N ARG A 96 -12.60 -2.16 10.63
CA ARG A 96 -11.88 -3.25 11.32
C ARG A 96 -10.46 -3.44 10.80
N LEU A 97 -10.28 -3.40 9.47
CA LEU A 97 -8.95 -3.44 8.87
C LEU A 97 -8.08 -2.26 9.34
N ALA A 98 -8.60 -1.04 9.27
CA ALA A 98 -7.90 0.16 9.73
C ALA A 98 -7.57 0.11 11.23
N ALA A 99 -8.51 -0.34 12.07
CA ALA A 99 -8.30 -0.51 13.51
C ALA A 99 -7.19 -1.53 13.83
N THR A 100 -7.09 -2.60 13.03
CA THR A 100 -6.02 -3.60 13.16
C THR A 100 -4.67 -2.98 12.83
N LEU A 101 -4.57 -2.23 11.73
CA LEU A 101 -3.33 -1.55 11.36
C LEU A 101 -2.91 -0.48 12.38
N LEU A 102 -3.87 0.28 12.93
CA LEU A 102 -3.61 1.26 13.99
C LEU A 102 -3.08 0.61 15.27
N GLN A 103 -3.55 -0.59 15.61
CA GLN A 103 -3.02 -1.36 16.73
C GLN A 103 -1.59 -1.81 16.46
N ASN A 104 -1.31 -2.36 15.27
CA ASN A 104 0.04 -2.78 14.89
C ASN A 104 1.03 -1.60 14.85
N GLN A 105 0.60 -0.42 14.38
CA GLN A 105 1.41 0.81 14.40
C GLN A 105 1.92 1.17 15.80
N ARG A 106 1.13 0.94 16.86
CA ARG A 106 1.54 1.21 18.25
C ARG A 106 2.62 0.24 18.76
N GLY A 107 2.64 -1.00 18.26
CA GLY A 107 3.58 -2.03 18.68
C GLY A 107 4.87 -2.06 17.85
N GLU A 108 4.76 -1.83 16.54
CA GLU A 108 5.83 -2.09 15.56
C GLU A 108 6.27 -0.84 14.77
N ASN A 109 5.71 0.34 15.08
CA ASN A 109 5.99 1.62 14.41
C ASN A 109 5.75 1.60 12.89
N ILE A 110 4.76 0.84 12.43
CA ILE A 110 4.37 0.75 11.03
C ILE A 110 3.75 2.08 10.59
N ARG A 111 4.33 2.74 9.58
CA ARG A 111 3.80 3.98 8.98
C ARG A 111 3.62 3.89 7.47
N SER A 112 4.26 2.92 6.82
CA SER A 112 4.15 2.68 5.38
C SER A 112 3.66 1.27 5.09
N VAL A 113 2.61 1.17 4.26
CA VAL A 113 2.00 -0.11 3.91
C VAL A 113 1.88 -0.24 2.41
N MET A 114 2.49 -1.28 1.86
CA MET A 114 2.29 -1.69 0.48
C MET A 114 1.01 -2.51 0.36
N ILE A 115 0.16 -2.18 -0.60
CA ILE A 115 -1.00 -2.96 -0.99
C ILE A 115 -0.71 -3.59 -2.34
N THR A 116 -0.73 -4.91 -2.40
CA THR A 116 -0.51 -5.68 -3.63
C THR A 116 -1.55 -6.81 -3.75
N SER A 117 -1.52 -7.55 -4.85
CA SER A 117 -2.34 -8.75 -5.01
C SER A 117 -1.57 -9.88 -5.68
N ALA A 118 -2.09 -11.10 -5.59
CA ALA A 118 -1.48 -12.24 -6.27
C ALA A 118 -1.64 -12.11 -7.80
N VAL A 119 -2.83 -11.72 -8.26
CA VAL A 119 -3.15 -11.57 -9.69
C VAL A 119 -3.85 -10.24 -10.00
N PRO A 120 -3.89 -9.80 -11.28
CA PRO A 120 -4.65 -8.64 -11.67
C PRO A 120 -6.13 -8.76 -11.32
N ALA A 121 -6.77 -7.62 -11.03
CA ALA A 121 -8.21 -7.52 -10.72
C ALA A 121 -8.68 -8.22 -9.42
N ASP A 122 -7.76 -8.53 -8.50
CA ASP A 122 -8.10 -8.98 -7.14
C ASP A 122 -8.67 -7.86 -6.26
N GLY A 123 -8.54 -6.60 -6.68
CA GLY A 123 -9.12 -5.43 -6.00
C GLY A 123 -8.16 -4.64 -5.12
N LYS A 124 -6.85 -4.88 -5.21
CA LYS A 124 -5.79 -4.12 -4.49
C LYS A 124 -5.98 -2.60 -4.49
N THR A 125 -6.29 -1.99 -5.63
CA THR A 125 -6.48 -0.54 -5.76
C THR A 125 -7.73 -0.06 -5.03
N LEU A 126 -8.82 -0.85 -5.09
CA LEU A 126 -10.04 -0.55 -4.33
C LEU A 126 -9.80 -0.66 -2.83
N THR A 127 -9.07 -1.69 -2.40
CA THR A 127 -8.65 -1.87 -1.01
C THR A 127 -7.77 -0.72 -0.53
N ALA A 128 -6.77 -0.31 -1.32
CA ALA A 128 -5.89 0.81 -1.00
C ALA A 128 -6.68 2.12 -0.84
N LEU A 129 -7.58 2.42 -1.79
CA LEU A 129 -8.46 3.59 -1.73
C LEU A 129 -9.35 3.59 -0.48
N ASN A 130 -10.09 2.51 -0.24
CA ASN A 130 -11.02 2.43 0.88
C ASN A 130 -10.32 2.46 2.24
N LEU A 131 -9.18 1.77 2.36
CA LEU A 131 -8.38 1.84 3.57
C LEU A 131 -7.91 3.28 3.84
N SER A 132 -7.41 3.96 2.81
CA SER A 132 -6.93 5.35 2.92
C SER A 132 -8.06 6.31 3.31
N LEU A 133 -9.25 6.14 2.71
CA LEU A 133 -10.44 6.93 3.02
C LEU A 133 -10.92 6.69 4.46
N ILE A 134 -10.90 5.46 4.95
CA ILE A 134 -11.30 5.16 6.34
C ILE A 134 -10.28 5.71 7.35
N LEU A 135 -8.98 5.52 7.11
CA LEU A 135 -7.92 6.09 7.97
C LEU A 135 -8.02 7.62 8.05
N SER A 136 -8.32 8.28 6.93
CA SER A 136 -8.57 9.72 6.87
C SER A 136 -9.88 10.11 7.55
N GLU A 137 -11.01 9.65 7.03
CA GLU A 137 -12.32 10.22 7.37
C GLU A 137 -12.85 9.73 8.71
N SER A 138 -12.60 8.47 9.07
CA SER A 138 -13.08 7.87 10.33
C SER A 138 -12.09 8.07 11.47
N TYR A 139 -10.79 7.96 11.19
CA TYR A 139 -9.73 8.01 12.23
C TYR A 139 -8.90 9.30 12.23
N LYS A 140 -9.19 10.25 11.33
CA LYS A 140 -8.56 11.59 11.26
C LYS A 140 -7.03 11.53 11.16
N ARG A 141 -6.51 10.54 10.45
CA ARG A 141 -5.07 10.40 10.18
C ARG A 141 -4.69 11.12 8.89
N ARG A 142 -3.51 11.74 8.88
CA ARG A 142 -2.92 12.29 7.66
C ARG A 142 -2.39 11.12 6.83
N VAL A 143 -3.04 10.85 5.71
CA VAL A 143 -2.74 9.73 4.82
C VAL A 143 -2.20 10.24 3.49
N LEU A 144 -1.08 9.69 3.04
CA LEU A 144 -0.62 9.77 1.66
C LEU A 144 -0.93 8.45 0.95
N LEU A 145 -1.78 8.49 -0.06
CA LEU A 145 -1.98 7.39 -1.00
C LEU A 145 -1.09 7.62 -2.22
N ILE A 146 -0.27 6.63 -2.57
CA ILE A 146 0.62 6.65 -3.74
C ILE A 146 0.15 5.58 -4.71
N ASP A 147 -0.11 5.97 -5.97
CA ASP A 147 -0.31 5.02 -7.07
C ASP A 147 1.07 4.59 -7.61
N GLY A 148 1.60 3.51 -7.05
CA GLY A 148 2.90 2.92 -7.35
C GLY A 148 2.89 1.94 -8.52
N ASP A 149 1.74 1.70 -9.17
CA ASP A 149 1.67 0.89 -10.39
C ASP A 149 2.12 1.72 -11.59
N LEU A 150 3.43 1.92 -11.73
CA LEU A 150 4.01 2.71 -12.82
C LEU A 150 3.75 2.11 -14.21
N ARG A 151 3.40 0.82 -14.30
CA ARG A 151 3.07 0.13 -15.54
C ARG A 151 1.66 0.48 -16.00
N ARG A 152 0.71 0.46 -15.07
CA ARG A 152 -0.71 0.71 -15.31
C ARG A 152 -1.30 1.51 -14.15
N PRO A 153 -1.04 2.83 -14.06
CA PRO A 153 -1.64 3.66 -13.03
C PRO A 153 -3.16 3.56 -13.07
N THR A 154 -3.78 3.15 -11.97
CA THR A 154 -5.23 2.86 -11.93
C THR A 154 -6.02 3.83 -11.07
N ILE A 155 -5.37 4.52 -10.12
CA ILE A 155 -6.07 5.47 -9.25
C ILE A 155 -6.45 6.73 -10.03
N SER A 156 -5.59 7.19 -10.93
CA SER A 156 -5.91 8.28 -11.87
C SER A 156 -7.04 7.91 -12.84
N ALA A 157 -7.23 6.63 -13.12
CA ALA A 157 -8.34 6.13 -13.94
C ALA A 157 -9.64 5.98 -13.13
N ALA A 158 -9.56 5.71 -11.82
CA ALA A 158 -10.69 5.69 -10.89
C ALA A 158 -11.22 7.10 -10.55
N THR A 159 -10.31 8.07 -10.61
CA THR A 159 -10.59 9.48 -10.32
C THR A 159 -10.71 10.29 -11.62
N ASN A 160 -11.26 11.50 -11.53
CA ASN A 160 -11.31 12.47 -12.62
C ASN A 160 -9.96 13.19 -12.82
N LEU A 161 -8.85 12.52 -12.48
CA LEU A 161 -7.47 13.07 -12.46
C LEU A 161 -6.59 12.52 -13.59
N ALA A 162 -7.19 11.98 -14.66
CA ALA A 162 -6.53 11.22 -15.73
C ALA A 162 -5.40 11.95 -16.52
N LYS A 163 -5.10 13.22 -16.22
CA LYS A 163 -4.01 14.00 -16.85
C LYS A 163 -3.01 14.60 -15.85
N ALA A 164 -3.10 14.25 -14.57
CA ALA A 164 -2.16 14.75 -13.58
C ALA A 164 -0.77 14.13 -13.81
N GLU A 165 0.28 14.96 -13.74
CA GLU A 165 1.63 14.47 -13.50
C GLU A 165 1.67 13.71 -12.18
N GLY A 166 2.56 12.73 -12.07
CA GLY A 166 2.60 11.82 -10.95
C GLY A 166 3.99 11.27 -10.64
N LEU A 167 3.99 10.11 -9.98
CA LEU A 167 5.18 9.40 -9.53
C LEU A 167 6.13 9.10 -10.70
N SER A 168 5.61 8.68 -11.85
CA SER A 168 6.42 8.44 -13.06
C SER A 168 7.24 9.66 -13.48
N GLU A 169 6.62 10.84 -13.55
CA GLU A 169 7.32 12.07 -13.94
C GLU A 169 8.35 12.49 -12.90
N ILE A 170 8.04 12.33 -11.61
CA ILE A 170 8.97 12.67 -10.53
C ILE A 170 10.19 11.77 -10.55
N ILE A 171 10.00 10.47 -10.70
CA ILE A 171 11.12 9.52 -10.72
C ILE A 171 11.99 9.73 -11.96
N ALA A 172 11.40 10.06 -13.11
CA ALA A 172 12.13 10.29 -14.36
C ALA A 172 12.79 11.68 -14.46
N ALA A 173 12.46 12.61 -13.56
CA ALA A 173 13.00 13.96 -13.59
C ALA A 173 14.51 13.95 -13.29
N ALA A 174 15.29 14.59 -14.16
CA ALA A 174 16.70 14.88 -13.89
C ALA A 174 16.86 16.08 -12.93
N ASP A 175 15.80 16.88 -12.80
CA ASP A 175 15.71 18.09 -12.00
C ASP A 175 14.82 17.89 -10.76
N GLU A 176 14.98 18.81 -9.80
CA GLU A 176 14.35 18.75 -8.49
C GLU A 176 12.94 19.35 -8.54
N ARG A 177 12.03 18.67 -9.24
CA ARG A 177 10.64 19.09 -9.39
C ARG A 177 9.81 18.77 -8.15
N ARG A 178 8.89 19.68 -7.81
CA ARG A 178 7.91 19.52 -6.73
C ARG A 178 7.01 18.32 -6.99
N VAL A 179 6.78 17.52 -5.95
CA VAL A 179 5.88 16.35 -6.01
C VAL A 179 4.43 16.81 -6.32
N PRO A 180 3.78 16.28 -7.39
CA PRO A 180 2.44 16.71 -7.83
C PRO A 180 1.35 16.03 -6.98
N LEU A 181 1.19 16.53 -5.76
CA LEU A 181 0.19 16.03 -4.82
C LEU A 181 -1.21 16.57 -5.12
N VAL A 182 -2.21 15.72 -4.97
CA VAL A 182 -3.63 16.07 -5.10
C VAL A 182 -4.32 15.81 -3.76
N GLN A 183 -4.75 16.87 -3.08
CA GLN A 183 -5.53 16.74 -1.86
C GLN A 183 -6.95 16.26 -2.19
N LEU A 184 -7.35 15.10 -1.65
CA LEU A 184 -8.67 14.50 -1.86
C LEU A 184 -9.65 14.89 -0.75
N THR A 185 -9.21 14.85 0.50
CA THR A 185 -9.96 15.34 1.68
C THR A 185 -9.06 16.20 2.55
N GLU A 186 -9.54 16.68 3.69
CA GLU A 186 -8.69 17.44 4.64
C GLU A 186 -7.43 16.68 5.04
N THR A 187 -7.53 15.35 5.20
CA THR A 187 -6.43 14.51 5.71
C THR A 187 -5.97 13.42 4.74
N LEU A 188 -6.60 13.27 3.56
CA LEU A 188 -6.14 12.36 2.51
C LEU A 188 -5.53 13.12 1.33
N THR A 189 -4.28 12.80 1.03
CA THR A 189 -3.53 13.28 -0.13
C THR A 189 -3.19 12.13 -1.06
N LEU A 190 -3.29 12.35 -2.37
CA LEU A 190 -2.92 11.40 -3.42
C LEU A 190 -1.67 11.88 -4.15
N LEU A 191 -0.70 10.99 -4.33
CA LEU A 191 0.31 11.08 -5.38
C LEU A 191 -0.12 10.18 -6.54
N PRO A 192 -0.60 10.75 -7.67
CA PRO A 192 -0.98 9.96 -8.84
C PRO A 192 0.22 9.21 -9.42
N GLY A 193 -0.03 8.13 -10.18
CA GLY A 193 1.06 7.37 -10.80
C GLY A 193 1.66 8.09 -12.00
N GLY A 194 0.90 8.99 -12.62
CA GLY A 194 1.32 9.74 -13.81
C GLY A 194 1.12 8.93 -15.09
N ARG A 195 1.94 9.18 -16.11
CA ARG A 195 1.91 8.39 -17.35
C ARG A 195 2.53 7.00 -17.13
N PRO A 196 2.06 5.96 -17.84
CA PRO A 196 2.74 4.66 -17.87
C PRO A 196 4.22 4.82 -18.19
N ASN A 197 5.09 4.29 -17.34
CA ASN A 197 6.53 4.37 -17.49
C ASN A 197 7.03 3.23 -18.40
N PRO A 198 7.81 3.50 -19.46
CA PRO A 198 8.39 2.45 -20.31
C PRO A 198 9.43 1.59 -19.57
N ASP A 199 10.06 2.09 -18.50
CA ASP A 199 11.02 1.38 -17.66
C ASP A 199 10.69 1.54 -16.15
N PRO A 200 9.64 0.85 -15.67
CA PRO A 200 9.15 1.00 -14.30
C PRO A 200 10.13 0.48 -13.25
N LEU A 201 10.94 -0.54 -13.58
CA LEU A 201 11.87 -1.16 -12.62
C LEU A 201 13.02 -0.23 -12.28
N SER A 202 13.62 0.41 -13.28
CA SER A 202 14.65 1.43 -13.07
C SER A 202 14.13 2.54 -12.16
N GLY A 203 12.91 3.00 -12.44
CA GLY A 203 12.27 4.02 -11.63
C GLY A 203 12.06 3.61 -10.16
N ILE A 204 11.48 2.43 -9.94
CA ILE A 204 11.23 1.88 -8.59
C ILE A 204 12.54 1.68 -7.82
N SER A 205 13.60 1.21 -8.47
CA SER A 205 14.91 0.96 -7.85
C SER A 205 15.74 2.22 -7.59
N SER A 206 15.29 3.39 -8.05
CA SER A 206 16.05 4.63 -7.96
C SER A 206 16.20 5.13 -6.52
N LEU A 207 17.30 5.85 -6.25
CA LEU A 207 17.49 6.58 -4.99
C LEU A 207 16.37 7.59 -4.73
N ARG A 208 15.82 8.18 -5.79
CA ARG A 208 14.73 9.14 -5.72
C ARG A 208 13.45 8.52 -5.18
N MET A 209 13.13 7.28 -5.53
CA MET A 209 11.99 6.55 -4.96
C MET A 209 12.20 6.29 -3.46
N GLN A 210 13.40 5.88 -3.06
CA GLN A 210 13.73 5.65 -1.65
C GLN A 210 13.67 6.94 -0.81
N GLN A 211 14.15 8.06 -1.35
CA GLN A 211 14.05 9.37 -0.70
C GLN A 211 12.58 9.81 -0.60
N LEU A 212 11.80 9.68 -1.68
CA LEU A 212 10.39 10.04 -1.69
C LEU A 212 9.59 9.31 -0.59
N LEU A 213 9.80 8.00 -0.43
CA LEU A 213 9.11 7.22 0.60
C LEU A 213 9.58 7.57 2.02
N ARG A 214 10.90 7.75 2.22
CA ARG A 214 11.45 8.17 3.54
C ARG A 214 10.90 9.52 3.99
N GLU A 215 10.88 10.50 3.11
CA GLU A 215 10.37 11.83 3.44
C GLU A 215 8.84 11.84 3.59
N ALA A 216 8.13 10.96 2.88
CA ALA A 216 6.68 10.82 3.04
C ALA A 216 6.31 10.34 4.45
N VAL A 217 7.00 9.34 5.01
CA VAL A 217 6.69 8.82 6.36
C VAL A 217 6.99 9.82 7.49
N GLU A 218 7.78 10.86 7.23
CA GLU A 218 8.01 11.97 8.16
C GLU A 218 6.86 13.00 8.15
N ARG A 219 6.16 13.11 7.03
CA ARG A 219 5.13 14.15 6.79
C ARG A 219 3.71 13.64 7.02
N PHE A 220 3.49 12.34 6.87
CA PHE A 220 2.18 11.70 6.99
C PHE A 220 2.18 10.67 8.12
N ASP A 221 1.00 10.46 8.71
CA ASP A 221 0.82 9.43 9.75
C ASP A 221 0.76 8.03 9.12
N TRP A 222 0.29 7.96 7.85
CA TRP A 222 0.25 6.75 7.04
C TRP A 222 0.64 7.03 5.59
N VAL A 223 1.46 6.15 5.01
CA VAL A 223 1.78 6.10 3.58
C VAL A 223 1.26 4.78 3.03
N ILE A 224 0.24 4.83 2.17
CA ILE A 224 -0.36 3.67 1.52
C ILE A 224 0.11 3.62 0.08
N LEU A 225 0.79 2.54 -0.32
CA LEU A 225 1.34 2.38 -1.66
C LEU A 225 0.56 1.29 -2.42
N ASP A 226 -0.27 1.66 -3.39
CA ASP A 226 -0.87 0.70 -4.33
C ASP A 226 0.20 0.26 -5.35
N THR A 227 0.33 -1.03 -5.58
CA THR A 227 1.41 -1.60 -6.41
C THR A 227 0.87 -2.58 -7.44
N PRO A 228 1.64 -2.96 -8.47
CA PRO A 228 1.24 -4.03 -9.38
C PRO A 228 1.08 -5.38 -8.66
N PRO A 229 0.34 -6.34 -9.23
CA PRO A 229 0.24 -7.69 -8.69
C PRO A 229 1.58 -8.42 -8.72
N VAL A 230 1.90 -9.13 -7.62
CA VAL A 230 3.15 -9.87 -7.44
C VAL A 230 3.35 -10.95 -8.51
N GLY A 231 2.28 -11.64 -8.92
CA GLY A 231 2.36 -12.70 -9.92
C GLY A 231 2.66 -12.24 -11.35
N VAL A 232 2.64 -10.92 -11.62
CA VAL A 232 2.84 -10.36 -12.96
C VAL A 232 4.07 -9.46 -13.03
N ALA A 233 4.51 -8.89 -11.92
CA ALA A 233 5.62 -7.94 -11.89
C ALA A 233 6.60 -8.24 -10.76
N ALA A 234 7.90 -8.15 -11.08
CA ALA A 234 8.99 -8.29 -10.10
C ALA A 234 9.09 -7.08 -9.13
N ASP A 235 8.26 -6.06 -9.34
CA ASP A 235 8.25 -4.77 -8.67
C ASP A 235 8.08 -4.91 -7.14
N ALA A 236 7.31 -5.91 -6.68
CA ALA A 236 7.05 -6.15 -5.26
C ALA A 236 8.33 -6.44 -4.46
N GLY A 237 9.28 -7.21 -5.01
CA GLY A 237 10.54 -7.52 -4.33
C GLY A 237 11.45 -6.30 -4.14
N LEU A 238 11.29 -5.27 -4.98
CA LEU A 238 12.03 -4.01 -4.87
C LEU A 238 11.35 -3.02 -3.93
N LEU A 239 10.02 -3.03 -3.87
CA LEU A 239 9.23 -2.11 -3.03
C LEU A 239 9.06 -2.62 -1.59
N CYS A 240 8.94 -3.93 -1.37
CA CYS A 240 8.78 -4.51 -0.03
C CYS A 240 9.84 -4.03 0.98
N PRO A 241 11.14 -3.97 0.63
CA PRO A 241 12.15 -3.49 1.56
C PRO A 241 12.06 -1.99 1.88
N MET A 242 11.34 -1.21 1.07
CA MET A 242 11.20 0.25 1.22
C MET A 242 9.99 0.66 2.07
N VAL A 243 9.14 -0.29 2.46
CA VAL A 243 7.97 -0.07 3.31
C VAL A 243 8.07 -0.87 4.61
N ASP A 244 7.28 -0.51 5.61
CA ASP A 244 7.28 -1.19 6.90
C ASP A 244 6.57 -2.54 6.81
N GLY A 245 5.50 -2.65 6.01
CA GLY A 245 4.82 -3.92 5.79
C GLY A 245 3.91 -3.95 4.57
N THR A 246 3.37 -5.13 4.30
CA THR A 246 2.60 -5.45 3.09
C THR A 246 1.27 -6.12 3.44
N LEU A 247 0.19 -5.67 2.80
CA LEU A 247 -1.08 -6.38 2.73
C LEU A 247 -1.24 -7.04 1.36
N LEU A 248 -1.49 -8.35 1.38
CA LEU A 248 -1.80 -9.12 0.18
C LEU A 248 -3.31 -9.19 -0.02
N VAL A 249 -3.82 -8.66 -1.13
CA VAL A 249 -5.23 -8.76 -1.51
C VAL A 249 -5.46 -10.00 -2.38
N VAL A 250 -6.44 -10.81 -1.98
CA VAL A 250 -6.83 -12.06 -2.64
C VAL A 250 -8.32 -12.02 -2.91
N ARG A 251 -8.77 -12.45 -4.08
CA ARG A 251 -10.19 -12.49 -4.43
C ARG A 251 -10.81 -13.85 -4.15
N ALA A 252 -11.83 -13.86 -3.31
CA ALA A 252 -12.60 -15.05 -2.94
C ALA A 252 -13.13 -15.78 -4.18
N GLY A 253 -12.99 -17.12 -4.19
CA GLY A 253 -13.43 -17.99 -5.27
C GLY A 253 -12.80 -17.74 -6.64
N LYS A 254 -11.78 -16.87 -6.75
CA LYS A 254 -11.19 -16.46 -8.04
C LYS A 254 -9.67 -16.59 -8.09
N THR A 255 -8.96 -16.16 -7.05
CA THR A 255 -7.49 -16.21 -7.05
C THR A 255 -7.00 -17.64 -6.85
N PRO A 256 -6.16 -18.19 -7.76
CA PRO A 256 -5.64 -19.54 -7.62
C PRO A 256 -4.70 -19.67 -6.42
N TYR A 257 -4.81 -20.76 -5.65
CA TYR A 257 -3.97 -21.00 -4.47
C TYR A 257 -2.46 -20.88 -4.74
N LYS A 258 -1.98 -21.49 -5.85
CA LYS A 258 -0.57 -21.40 -6.26
C LYS A 258 -0.08 -19.96 -6.48
N ALA A 259 -0.95 -19.07 -6.96
CA ALA A 259 -0.59 -17.67 -7.14
C ALA A 259 -0.44 -16.96 -5.78
N ILE A 260 -1.24 -17.36 -4.79
CA ILE A 260 -1.12 -16.88 -3.41
C ILE A 260 0.20 -17.36 -2.80
N GLU A 261 0.54 -18.65 -2.95
CA GLU A 261 1.81 -19.21 -2.47
C GLU A 261 3.01 -18.44 -3.02
N HIS A 262 3.08 -18.26 -4.34
CA HIS A 262 4.16 -17.48 -4.96
C HIS A 262 4.20 -16.03 -4.48
N ALA A 263 3.04 -15.40 -4.27
CA ALA A 263 2.99 -14.03 -3.76
C ALA A 263 3.54 -13.93 -2.33
N LEU A 264 3.19 -14.89 -1.46
CA LEU A 264 3.69 -14.98 -0.09
C LEU A 264 5.20 -15.21 -0.05
N GLU A 265 5.73 -16.05 -0.93
CA GLU A 265 7.18 -16.29 -1.06
C GLU A 265 7.92 -15.02 -1.49
N ALA A 266 7.38 -14.29 -2.46
CA ALA A 266 8.00 -13.08 -2.99
C ALA A 266 7.94 -11.88 -2.02
N ILE A 267 6.88 -11.77 -1.20
CA ILE A 267 6.75 -10.72 -0.19
C ILE A 267 7.66 -11.01 1.03
N GLY A 268 7.79 -12.28 1.41
CA GLY A 268 8.46 -12.67 2.64
C GLY A 268 7.53 -12.58 3.85
N ARG A 269 7.63 -13.55 4.76
CA ARG A 269 6.73 -13.66 5.93
C ARG A 269 6.91 -12.51 6.93
N ASP A 270 8.14 -12.00 7.05
CA ASP A 270 8.51 -10.89 7.94
C ASP A 270 7.92 -9.55 7.51
N ARG A 271 7.58 -9.41 6.21
CA ARG A 271 6.98 -8.19 5.66
C ARG A 271 5.47 -8.28 5.50
N LEU A 272 4.88 -9.45 5.69
CA LEU A 272 3.45 -9.65 5.53
C LEU A 272 2.69 -9.24 6.80
N LEU A 273 1.91 -8.17 6.72
CA LEU A 273 1.01 -7.75 7.80
C LEU A 273 -0.28 -8.58 7.84
N GLY A 274 -0.68 -9.13 6.69
CA GLY A 274 -1.86 -9.97 6.58
C GLY A 274 -2.40 -10.08 5.16
N VAL A 275 -3.51 -10.81 5.06
CA VAL A 275 -4.22 -11.06 3.81
C VAL A 275 -5.62 -10.45 3.89
N VAL A 276 -6.00 -9.69 2.85
CA VAL A 276 -7.35 -9.18 2.69
C VAL A 276 -8.09 -10.05 1.68
N LEU A 277 -9.12 -10.77 2.14
CA LEU A 277 -10.00 -11.52 1.28
C LEU A 277 -11.11 -10.61 0.73
N ASN A 278 -11.03 -10.31 -0.57
CA ASN A 278 -11.93 -9.41 -1.26
C ASN A 278 -12.99 -10.17 -2.08
N GLY A 279 -14.17 -9.55 -2.28
CA GLY A 279 -15.22 -10.10 -3.13
C GLY A 279 -15.97 -11.31 -2.55
N VAL A 280 -15.96 -11.44 -1.22
CA VAL A 280 -16.69 -12.47 -0.47
C VAL A 280 -18.20 -12.29 -0.69
N GLN A 281 -18.86 -13.34 -1.17
CA GLN A 281 -20.31 -13.41 -1.27
C GLN A 281 -20.91 -14.07 -0.03
N GLU A 282 -22.23 -13.99 0.14
CA GLU A 282 -22.92 -14.50 1.34
C GLU A 282 -22.74 -16.01 1.52
N HIS A 283 -22.64 -16.78 0.42
CA HIS A 283 -22.32 -18.21 0.46
C HIS A 283 -20.90 -18.50 0.96
N ASP A 284 -19.93 -17.67 0.58
CA ASP A 284 -18.53 -17.79 1.03
C ASP A 284 -18.41 -17.57 2.55
N ARG A 285 -19.31 -16.77 3.16
CA ARG A 285 -19.32 -16.51 4.60
C ARG A 285 -19.76 -17.74 5.39
N ALA A 286 -20.76 -18.47 4.90
CA ALA A 286 -21.27 -19.68 5.57
C ALA A 286 -20.19 -20.78 5.63
N GLU A 287 -19.47 -21.01 4.53
CA GLU A 287 -18.36 -21.97 4.47
C GLU A 287 -17.17 -21.55 5.36
N ALA A 288 -16.86 -20.25 5.45
CA ALA A 288 -15.81 -19.74 6.33
C ALA A 288 -16.13 -19.95 7.82
N TYR A 289 -17.40 -19.80 8.22
CA TYR A 289 -17.84 -20.12 9.58
C TYR A 289 -17.78 -21.63 9.86
N GLU A 290 -18.23 -22.50 8.94
CA GLU A 290 -18.13 -23.96 9.12
C GLU A 290 -16.68 -24.46 9.16
N SER A 291 -15.80 -23.93 8.31
CA SER A 291 -14.37 -24.31 8.25
C SER A 291 -13.58 -23.84 9.48
N GLY A 292 -13.91 -22.67 10.03
CA GLY A 292 -13.31 -22.18 11.29
C GLY A 292 -13.59 -23.09 12.50
N TYR A 293 -14.75 -23.75 12.55
CA TYR A 293 -15.07 -24.75 13.57
C TYR A 293 -14.34 -26.09 13.32
N TYR A 294 -14.09 -26.46 12.06
CA TYR A 294 -13.37 -27.69 11.73
C TYR A 294 -11.86 -27.62 12.00
N TYR A 295 -11.22 -26.46 11.81
CA TYR A 295 -9.80 -26.31 12.13
C TYR A 295 -9.53 -26.01 13.61
N SER A 296 -10.44 -25.32 14.31
CA SER A 296 -10.31 -25.09 15.75
C SER A 296 -10.51 -26.37 16.58
N SER A 297 -11.34 -27.31 16.10
CA SER A 297 -11.53 -28.62 16.76
C SER A 297 -10.34 -29.57 16.59
N GLN A 298 -9.55 -29.46 15.52
CA GLN A 298 -8.33 -30.27 15.37
C GLN A 298 -7.11 -29.69 16.09
N ALA A 299 -7.08 -28.38 16.35
CA ALA A 299 -6.01 -27.75 17.12
C ALA A 299 -6.14 -28.02 18.64
N SER A 300 -7.35 -28.27 19.14
CA SER A 300 -7.58 -28.64 20.55
C SER A 300 -7.21 -30.09 20.89
N ASP A 301 -7.19 -31.00 19.92
CA ASP A 301 -6.94 -32.42 20.16
C ASP A 301 -5.45 -32.80 20.19
N ASN A 302 -4.55 -31.91 19.76
CA ASN A 302 -3.10 -32.17 19.70
C ASN A 302 -2.28 -31.58 20.87
N VAL A 303 -2.92 -31.07 21.93
CA VAL A 303 -2.23 -30.55 23.13
C VAL A 303 -2.31 -31.52 24.33
N THR A 304 -2.99 -32.66 24.16
CA THR A 304 -3.05 -33.71 25.19
C THR A 304 -2.82 -35.08 24.60
N SER A 305 -1.55 -35.43 24.34
CA SER A 305 -1.02 -36.80 24.34
C SER A 305 0.49 -36.78 24.43
#